data_AF-A0A1V5Z3B6-F1
#
_entry.id   AF-A0A1V5Z3B6-F1
#
_cell.length_a   1.000
_cell.length_b   1.000
_cell.length_c   1.000
_cell.angle_alpha   90.00
_cell.angle_beta   90.00
_cell.angle_gamma   90.00
#
_symmetry.space_group_name_H-M   'P 1'
#
loop_
_entity.id
_entity.type
_entity.pdbx_description
1 polymer ?
#
loop_
_entity_poly.entity_id
_entity_poly.type
_entity_poly.pdbx_seq_one_letter_code
_entity_poly.pdbx_strand_id
1 'polypeptide(L)'
;MDRDVSGKGEMTAILYQHDHFIPIETGHFWLSETPDVPASKSWDTSLTRMASWARFHNPETNSWFYFYNTHLDHRGEEARAQGMAVIADHIAALPEAMPVILTGDFNAYAQKSRPYEIALQKGLSDAWTTAAKQEGGTQTFSSYQAPEPDKDARIDWILYRGPITVSHCETILYNENGRYPSDHFPIRAVLHIK
;
A
#
# COMPACT_ATOMS: atom_id res chain seq x y z
N MET A 1 15.46 3.68 -4.53
CA MET A 1 16.02 3.96 -3.20
C MET A 1 15.53 2.84 -2.31
N ASP A 2 16.42 2.18 -1.57
CA ASP A 2 16.02 1.26 -0.51
C ASP A 2 15.92 1.97 0.84
N ARG A 3 15.41 1.24 1.83
CA ARG A 3 15.16 1.79 3.16
C ARG A 3 16.43 2.06 3.96
N ASP A 4 17.58 1.54 3.56
CA ASP A 4 18.82 1.71 4.29
C ASP A 4 19.75 2.71 3.56
N VAL A 5 20.66 3.35 4.30
CA VAL A 5 21.69 4.22 3.71
C VAL A 5 22.73 3.46 2.88
N SER A 6 22.65 2.12 2.84
CA SER A 6 23.68 1.25 2.25
C SER A 6 23.45 0.90 0.78
N GLY A 7 22.27 1.17 0.20
CA GLY A 7 21.97 0.73 -1.16
C GLY A 7 21.52 -0.75 -1.27
N LYS A 8 21.31 -1.44 -0.14
CA LYS A 8 21.09 -2.89 -0.06
C LYS A 8 19.89 -3.30 0.80
N GLY A 9 19.17 -2.33 1.34
CA GLY A 9 17.96 -2.57 2.11
C GLY A 9 16.81 -3.06 1.23
N GLU A 10 15.73 -3.43 1.88
CA GLU A 10 14.46 -3.70 1.22
C GLU A 10 13.88 -2.41 0.61
N MET A 11 13.18 -2.54 -0.51
CA MET A 11 12.58 -1.42 -1.25
C MET A 11 11.05 -1.54 -1.24
N THR A 12 10.37 -0.39 -1.19
CA THR A 12 8.94 -0.29 -1.51
C THR A 12 8.76 0.16 -2.95
N ALA A 13 9.31 -0.62 -3.89
CA ALA A 13 9.35 -0.27 -5.30
C ALA A 13 7.95 -0.10 -5.90
N ILE A 14 7.80 0.83 -6.85
CA ILE A 14 6.60 1.01 -7.66
C ILE A 14 6.97 0.64 -9.10
N LEU A 15 6.36 -0.43 -9.60
CA LEU A 15 6.49 -0.85 -10.99
C LEU A 15 5.29 -0.34 -11.78
N TYR A 16 5.52 0.20 -12.97
CA TYR A 16 4.48 0.77 -13.84
C TYR A 16 4.80 0.51 -15.30
N GLN A 17 3.78 0.57 -16.16
CA GLN A 17 3.95 0.45 -17.61
C GLN A 17 4.33 1.81 -18.21
N HIS A 18 5.56 1.94 -18.69
CA HIS A 18 6.10 3.21 -19.19
C HIS A 18 5.38 3.74 -20.44
N ASP A 19 4.70 2.86 -21.19
CA ASP A 19 3.93 3.26 -22.37
C ASP A 19 2.61 3.97 -22.03
N HIS A 20 2.13 3.84 -20.78
CA HIS A 20 0.85 4.42 -20.34
C HIS A 20 0.98 5.50 -19.27
N PHE A 21 2.04 5.47 -18.46
CA PHE A 21 2.19 6.37 -17.32
C PHE A 21 3.56 7.01 -17.29
N ILE A 22 3.57 8.33 -17.10
CA ILE A 22 4.79 9.14 -16.97
C ILE A 22 4.93 9.56 -15.51
N PRO A 23 5.99 9.14 -14.79
CA PRO A 23 6.26 9.66 -13.45
C PRO A 23 6.84 11.07 -13.57
N ILE A 24 6.05 12.06 -13.15
CA ILE A 24 6.43 13.48 -13.21
C ILE A 24 7.25 13.87 -11.98
N GLU A 25 6.96 13.24 -10.86
CA GLU A 25 7.65 13.47 -9.59
C GLU A 25 7.71 12.17 -8.82
N THR A 26 8.81 11.94 -8.10
CA THR A 26 8.99 10.74 -7.27
C THR A 26 9.66 11.13 -5.97
N GLY A 27 9.28 10.47 -4.89
CA GLY A 27 9.88 10.69 -3.59
C GLY A 27 9.77 9.46 -2.71
N HIS A 28 10.35 9.59 -1.53
CA HIS A 28 10.25 8.61 -0.47
C HIS A 28 10.53 9.30 0.87
N PHE A 29 10.07 8.69 1.94
CA PHE A 29 10.32 9.14 3.31
C PHE A 29 10.29 7.95 4.26
N TRP A 30 10.92 8.12 5.42
CA TRP A 30 10.99 7.11 6.46
C TRP A 30 9.82 7.21 7.43
N LEU A 31 9.35 6.05 7.92
CA LEU A 31 8.24 5.97 8.85
C LEU A 31 8.76 6.15 10.27
N SER A 32 9.02 7.40 10.64
CA SER A 32 9.55 7.80 11.94
C SER A 32 9.07 9.21 12.32
N GLU A 33 9.47 9.70 13.49
CA GLU A 33 9.26 11.10 13.89
C GLU A 33 10.10 12.10 13.08
N THR A 34 11.05 11.60 12.27
CA THR A 34 11.92 12.40 11.39
C THR A 34 11.91 11.83 9.96
N PRO A 35 10.80 11.94 9.21
CA PRO A 35 10.61 11.27 7.93
C PRO A 35 11.64 11.62 6.85
N ASP A 36 12.23 12.82 6.93
CA ASP A 36 13.23 13.31 5.99
C ASP A 36 14.66 12.86 6.32
N VAL A 37 14.87 12.26 7.50
CA VAL A 37 16.18 11.76 7.93
C VAL A 37 16.35 10.32 7.42
N PRO A 38 17.35 10.05 6.55
CA PRO A 38 17.57 8.72 6.00
C PRO A 38 17.78 7.66 7.09
N ALA A 39 17.11 6.54 6.89
CA ALA A 39 17.13 5.37 7.77
C ALA A 39 16.74 5.64 9.24
N SER A 40 15.97 6.70 9.50
CA SER A 40 15.46 7.00 10.83
C SER A 40 14.50 5.92 11.35
N LYS A 41 14.52 5.73 12.66
CA LYS A 41 13.68 4.78 13.40
C LYS A 41 13.08 5.50 14.60
N SER A 42 11.78 5.31 14.81
CA SER A 42 11.07 5.80 15.99
C SER A 42 10.18 4.70 16.57
N TRP A 43 9.65 4.97 17.76
CA TRP A 43 8.74 4.08 18.50
C TRP A 43 9.37 2.69 18.72
N ASP A 44 8.59 1.64 18.55
CA ASP A 44 8.98 0.24 18.73
C ASP A 44 9.33 -0.47 17.40
N THR A 45 9.73 0.29 16.36
CA THR A 45 10.05 -0.30 15.05
C THR A 45 11.27 -1.21 15.12
N SER A 46 11.13 -2.43 14.62
CA SER A 46 12.23 -3.41 14.59
C SER A 46 13.25 -3.10 13.49
N LEU A 47 12.75 -2.61 12.36
CA LEU A 47 13.52 -2.31 11.17
C LEU A 47 13.25 -0.88 10.73
N THR A 48 14.13 -0.38 9.87
CA THR A 48 13.87 0.84 9.14
C THR A 48 12.70 0.59 8.20
N ARG A 49 11.70 1.47 8.16
CA ARG A 49 10.56 1.37 7.25
C ARG A 49 10.39 2.67 6.48
N MET A 50 9.84 2.59 5.28
CA MET A 50 9.70 3.73 4.38
C MET A 50 8.43 3.63 3.55
N ALA A 51 7.96 4.76 3.04
CA ALA A 51 7.01 4.81 1.94
C ALA A 51 7.69 5.44 0.72
N SER A 52 7.43 4.88 -0.46
CA SER A 52 7.83 5.45 -1.75
C SER A 52 6.58 5.98 -2.44
N TRP A 53 6.72 7.04 -3.22
CA TRP A 53 5.61 7.61 -3.96
C TRP A 53 6.03 8.18 -5.30
N ALA A 54 5.06 8.26 -6.21
CA ALA A 54 5.21 8.90 -7.49
C ALA A 54 3.92 9.65 -7.86
N ARG A 55 4.07 10.81 -8.50
CA ARG A 55 2.99 11.53 -9.17
C ARG A 55 3.00 11.16 -10.65
N PHE A 56 1.96 10.46 -11.09
CA PHE A 56 1.83 10.00 -12.45
C PHE A 56 0.92 10.91 -13.28
N HIS A 57 1.27 11.04 -14.56
CA HIS A 57 0.41 11.56 -15.62
C HIS A 57 0.10 10.43 -16.59
N ASN A 58 -1.18 10.24 -16.91
CA ASN A 58 -1.61 9.42 -18.04
C ASN A 58 -1.94 10.35 -19.22
N PRO A 59 -1.17 10.32 -20.32
CA PRO A 59 -1.41 11.18 -21.47
C PRO A 59 -2.65 10.82 -22.28
N GLU A 60 -3.11 9.56 -22.24
CA GLU A 60 -4.28 9.10 -22.99
C GLU A 60 -5.58 9.68 -22.44
N THR A 61 -5.69 9.76 -21.11
CA THR A 61 -6.88 10.29 -20.42
C THR A 61 -6.67 11.69 -19.87
N ASN A 62 -5.45 12.23 -19.98
CA ASN A 62 -5.00 13.47 -19.34
C ASN A 62 -5.24 13.49 -17.82
N SER A 63 -5.17 12.33 -17.17
CA SER A 63 -5.43 12.18 -15.73
C SER A 63 -4.14 12.26 -14.91
N TRP A 64 -4.28 12.74 -13.69
CA TRP A 64 -3.19 12.89 -12.72
C TRP A 64 -3.54 12.15 -11.44
N PHE A 65 -2.56 11.48 -10.85
CA PHE A 65 -2.74 10.82 -9.56
C PHE A 65 -1.41 10.63 -8.83
N TYR A 66 -1.48 10.47 -7.52
CA TYR A 66 -0.35 9.99 -6.73
C TYR A 66 -0.51 8.51 -6.43
N PHE A 67 0.60 7.79 -6.50
CA PHE A 67 0.71 6.40 -6.09
C PHE A 67 1.73 6.29 -4.98
N TYR A 68 1.34 5.68 -3.87
CA TYR A 68 2.19 5.39 -2.72
C TYR A 68 2.32 3.89 -2.54
N ASN A 69 3.49 3.43 -2.13
CA ASN A 69 3.73 2.05 -1.71
C ASN A 69 4.51 2.02 -0.38
N THR A 70 4.12 1.13 0.53
CA THR A 70 4.74 1.02 1.85
C THR A 70 4.89 -0.42 2.32
N HIS A 71 5.67 -0.61 3.38
CA HIS A 71 5.71 -1.85 4.14
C HIS A 71 5.87 -1.48 5.62
N LEU A 72 4.83 -1.67 6.44
CA LEU A 72 4.85 -1.30 7.85
C LEU A 72 5.62 -2.33 8.72
N ASP A 73 5.94 -1.96 9.96
CA ASP A 73 6.71 -2.84 10.85
C ASP A 73 5.93 -4.10 11.26
N HIS A 74 6.62 -5.24 11.25
CA HIS A 74 6.00 -6.55 11.55
C HIS A 74 5.94 -6.85 13.06
N ARG A 75 6.66 -6.09 13.90
CA ARG A 75 6.70 -6.31 15.36
C ARG A 75 6.04 -5.16 16.12
N GLY A 76 6.48 -3.94 15.87
CA GLY A 76 6.08 -2.75 16.60
C GLY A 76 4.64 -2.35 16.31
N GLU A 77 3.79 -2.44 17.32
CA GLU A 77 2.37 -2.07 17.19
C GLU A 77 2.20 -0.56 17.11
N GLU A 78 2.95 0.18 17.93
CA GLU A 78 2.95 1.64 17.89
C GLU A 78 3.56 2.14 16.57
N ALA A 79 4.65 1.51 16.11
CA ALA A 79 5.29 1.81 14.84
C ALA A 79 4.37 1.61 13.64
N ARG A 80 3.50 0.59 13.63
CA ARG A 80 2.47 0.45 12.57
C ARG A 80 1.46 1.59 12.61
N ALA A 81 0.90 1.87 13.79
CA ALA A 81 -0.09 2.92 13.95
C ALA A 81 0.45 4.30 13.56
N GLN A 82 1.62 4.66 14.07
CA GLN A 82 2.27 5.94 13.79
C GLN A 82 2.84 6.00 12.38
N GLY A 83 3.40 4.90 11.86
CA GLY A 83 3.83 4.82 10.47
C GLY A 83 2.70 5.09 9.48
N MET A 84 1.51 4.53 9.74
CA MET A 84 0.32 4.86 8.96
C MET A 84 -0.11 6.32 9.15
N ALA A 85 -0.01 6.87 10.36
CA ALA A 85 -0.31 8.29 10.61
C ALA A 85 0.61 9.22 9.79
N VAL A 86 1.93 8.95 9.76
CA VAL A 86 2.90 9.70 8.95
C VAL A 86 2.54 9.64 7.46
N ILE A 87 2.20 8.47 6.93
CA ILE A 87 1.78 8.33 5.52
C ILE A 87 0.49 9.12 5.25
N ALA A 88 -0.50 8.99 6.13
CA ALA A 88 -1.77 9.66 5.98
C ALA A 88 -1.64 11.19 6.07
N ASP A 89 -0.78 11.70 6.94
CA ASP A 89 -0.48 13.13 7.05
C ASP A 89 0.24 13.66 5.81
N HIS A 90 1.18 12.88 5.26
CA HIS A 90 1.82 13.22 3.98
C HIS A 90 0.79 13.28 2.83
N ILE A 91 -0.16 12.35 2.78
CA ILE A 91 -1.26 12.36 1.81
C ILE A 91 -2.18 13.56 2.05
N ALA A 92 -2.50 13.89 3.30
CA ALA A 92 -3.37 15.00 3.66
C ALA A 92 -2.81 16.38 3.27
N ALA A 93 -1.48 16.51 3.18
CA ALA A 93 -0.82 17.73 2.70
C ALA A 93 -0.97 17.95 1.17
N LEU A 94 -1.35 16.92 0.41
CA LEU A 94 -1.63 17.05 -1.02
C LEU A 94 -3.00 17.73 -1.26
N PRO A 95 -3.20 18.40 -2.42
CA PRO A 95 -4.50 18.94 -2.79
C PRO A 95 -5.63 17.91 -2.64
N GLU A 96 -6.72 18.28 -1.97
CA GLU A 96 -7.80 17.35 -1.60
C GLU A 96 -8.43 16.65 -2.81
N ALA A 97 -8.58 17.38 -3.92
CA ALA A 97 -9.16 16.86 -5.15
C ALA A 97 -8.24 15.88 -5.91
N MET A 98 -6.94 15.81 -5.58
CA MET A 98 -6.02 14.92 -6.27
C MET A 98 -6.29 13.46 -5.91
N PRO A 99 -6.51 12.58 -6.91
CA PRO A 99 -6.60 11.14 -6.70
C PRO A 99 -5.31 10.59 -6.09
N VAL A 100 -5.45 9.76 -5.06
CA VAL A 100 -4.33 9.09 -4.38
C VAL A 100 -4.65 7.61 -4.27
N ILE A 101 -3.66 6.77 -4.56
CA ILE A 101 -3.69 5.33 -4.37
C ILE A 101 -2.53 4.99 -3.43
N LEU A 102 -2.77 4.19 -2.40
CA LEU A 102 -1.79 3.71 -1.44
C LEU A 102 -1.86 2.18 -1.38
N THR A 103 -0.75 1.52 -1.68
CA THR A 103 -0.59 0.08 -1.57
C THR A 103 0.43 -0.28 -0.51
N GLY A 104 0.44 -1.53 -0.08
CA GLY A 104 1.52 -2.07 0.72
C GLY A 104 1.17 -3.32 1.49
N ASP A 105 2.19 -3.90 2.11
CA ASP A 105 2.05 -4.82 3.23
C ASP A 105 2.00 -4.00 4.52
N PHE A 106 0.85 -3.98 5.17
CA PHE A 106 0.63 -3.19 6.38
C PHE A 106 0.96 -3.97 7.66
N ASN A 107 1.31 -5.25 7.56
CA ASN A 107 1.55 -6.14 8.71
C ASN A 107 0.46 -6.04 9.80
N ALA A 108 -0.76 -5.73 9.38
CA ALA A 108 -1.89 -5.46 10.26
C ALA A 108 -3.15 -5.97 9.60
N TYR A 109 -4.08 -6.54 10.37
CA TYR A 109 -5.33 -7.04 9.81
C TYR A 109 -6.26 -5.88 9.44
N ALA A 110 -6.77 -5.88 8.21
CA ALA A 110 -7.78 -4.93 7.77
C ALA A 110 -9.01 -4.97 8.69
N GLN A 111 -9.65 -3.82 8.92
CA GLN A 111 -10.87 -3.67 9.73
C GLN A 111 -10.77 -4.08 11.21
N LYS A 112 -9.60 -4.57 11.66
CA LYS A 112 -9.35 -5.12 13.01
C LYS A 112 -8.09 -4.56 13.65
N SER A 113 -7.53 -3.48 13.11
CA SER A 113 -6.26 -2.91 13.56
C SER A 113 -6.25 -1.40 13.58
N ARG A 114 -5.51 -0.83 14.53
CA ARG A 114 -5.31 0.61 14.70
C ARG A 114 -4.78 1.34 13.45
N PRO A 115 -3.75 0.86 12.71
CA PRO A 115 -3.34 1.51 11.47
C PRO A 115 -4.48 1.58 10.44
N TYR A 116 -5.30 0.54 10.31
CA TYR A 116 -6.45 0.55 9.42
C TYR A 116 -7.47 1.63 9.82
N GLU A 117 -7.80 1.71 11.11
CA GLU A 117 -8.70 2.74 11.65
C GLU A 117 -8.17 4.15 11.38
N ILE A 118 -6.87 4.40 11.61
CA ILE A 118 -6.21 5.68 11.34
C ILE A 118 -6.35 6.05 9.86
N ALA A 119 -6.08 5.11 8.95
CA ALA A 119 -6.20 5.35 7.52
C ALA A 119 -7.61 5.81 7.12
N LEU A 120 -8.65 5.13 7.61
CA LEU A 120 -10.04 5.49 7.34
C LEU A 120 -10.43 6.84 7.95
N GLN A 121 -10.02 7.11 9.20
CA GLN A 121 -10.28 8.39 9.86
C GLN A 121 -9.62 9.57 9.14
N LYS A 122 -8.49 9.34 8.46
CA LYS A 122 -7.79 10.32 7.63
C LYS A 122 -8.36 10.46 6.22
N GLY A 123 -9.49 9.81 5.93
CA GLY A 123 -10.22 9.97 4.67
C GLY A 123 -9.78 9.04 3.55
N LEU A 124 -9.00 8.00 3.85
CA LEU A 124 -8.75 6.92 2.89
C LEU A 124 -9.93 5.95 2.88
N SER A 125 -10.20 5.38 1.71
CA SER A 125 -11.18 4.32 1.49
C SER A 125 -10.46 3.03 1.11
N ASP A 126 -11.01 1.88 1.50
CA ASP A 126 -10.43 0.57 1.18
C ASP A 126 -11.07 -0.01 -0.08
N ALA A 127 -10.26 -0.20 -1.11
CA ALA A 127 -10.68 -0.71 -2.40
C ALA A 127 -11.37 -2.07 -2.32
N TRP A 128 -10.96 -2.94 -1.39
CA TRP A 128 -11.61 -4.23 -1.20
C TRP A 128 -13.06 -4.07 -0.77
N THR A 129 -13.30 -3.21 0.24
CA THR A 129 -14.63 -3.02 0.82
C THR A 129 -15.57 -2.20 -0.06
N THR A 130 -15.04 -1.33 -0.92
CA THR A 130 -15.82 -0.46 -1.80
C THR A 130 -15.98 -1.00 -3.21
N ALA A 131 -15.31 -2.10 -3.56
CA ALA A 131 -15.39 -2.67 -4.90
C ALA A 131 -16.81 -3.17 -5.24
N ALA A 132 -17.23 -2.96 -6.48
CA ALA A 132 -18.49 -3.53 -6.97
C ALA A 132 -18.47 -5.07 -7.08
N LYS A 133 -17.28 -5.66 -7.20
CA LYS A 133 -17.04 -7.11 -7.19
C LYS A 133 -15.77 -7.43 -6.39
N GLN A 134 -15.84 -8.44 -5.54
CA GLN A 134 -14.71 -9.03 -4.83
C GLN A 134 -14.49 -10.49 -5.29
N GLU A 135 -13.24 -10.92 -5.43
CA GLU A 135 -12.87 -12.27 -5.86
C GLU A 135 -11.61 -12.77 -5.12
N GLY A 136 -11.47 -14.09 -4.90
CA GLY A 136 -10.28 -14.70 -4.32
C GLY A 136 -10.17 -14.70 -2.78
N GLY A 137 -11.12 -14.10 -2.06
CA GLY A 137 -11.15 -14.10 -0.58
C GLY A 137 -10.20 -13.10 0.08
N THR A 138 -10.23 -13.01 1.41
CA THR A 138 -9.50 -11.97 2.17
C THR A 138 -8.14 -12.41 2.71
N GLN A 139 -7.77 -13.68 2.61
CA GLN A 139 -6.40 -14.10 2.97
C GLN A 139 -5.41 -13.55 1.96
N THR A 140 -4.47 -12.71 2.40
CA THR A 140 -3.40 -12.20 1.53
C THR A 140 -2.04 -12.78 1.89
N PHE A 141 -1.85 -13.17 3.16
CA PHE A 141 -0.66 -13.88 3.61
C PHE A 141 -0.93 -15.39 3.77
N SER A 142 -0.11 -16.22 3.12
CA SER A 142 -0.26 -17.68 3.10
C SER A 142 0.99 -18.44 3.56
N SER A 143 2.14 -17.78 3.68
CA SER A 143 3.41 -18.45 4.01
C SER A 143 3.71 -19.62 3.05
N TYR A 144 3.46 -19.39 1.75
CA TYR A 144 3.62 -20.36 0.65
C TYR A 144 2.64 -21.54 0.68
N GLN A 145 1.56 -21.46 1.45
CA GLN A 145 0.54 -22.50 1.53
C GLN A 145 -0.67 -22.21 0.66
N ALA A 146 -1.47 -23.25 0.42
CA ALA A 146 -2.77 -23.09 -0.22
C ALA A 146 -3.68 -22.16 0.60
N PRO A 147 -4.55 -21.37 -0.06
CA PRO A 147 -5.51 -20.52 0.63
C PRO A 147 -6.43 -21.38 1.48
N GLU A 148 -6.65 -20.95 2.71
CA GLU A 148 -7.57 -21.57 3.64
C GLU A 148 -8.96 -20.94 3.42
N PRO A 149 -10.00 -21.73 3.15
CA PRO A 149 -11.36 -21.22 3.03
C PRO A 149 -11.74 -20.39 4.26
N ASP A 150 -12.34 -19.21 4.03
CA ASP A 150 -12.86 -18.30 5.07
C ASP A 150 -11.83 -17.71 6.04
N LYS A 151 -10.52 -17.96 5.85
CA LYS A 151 -9.48 -17.35 6.68
C LYS A 151 -9.37 -15.86 6.37
N ASP A 152 -9.68 -15.04 7.38
CA ASP A 152 -9.49 -13.61 7.29
C ASP A 152 -8.09 -13.20 7.76
N ALA A 153 -7.18 -13.05 6.80
CA ALA A 153 -5.79 -12.65 7.01
C ALA A 153 -5.35 -11.59 5.99
N ARG A 154 -6.17 -10.54 5.84
CA ARG A 154 -5.92 -9.43 4.91
C ARG A 154 -4.97 -8.41 5.52
N ILE A 155 -3.68 -8.54 5.22
CA ILE A 155 -2.64 -7.61 5.68
C ILE A 155 -2.06 -6.73 4.57
N ASP A 156 -2.32 -7.11 3.32
CA ASP A 156 -1.99 -6.33 2.14
C ASP A 156 -3.23 -5.54 1.72
N TRP A 157 -3.12 -4.23 1.56
CA TRP A 157 -4.27 -3.37 1.26
C TRP A 157 -4.03 -2.49 0.03
N ILE A 158 -5.13 -2.13 -0.64
CA ILE A 158 -5.17 -1.07 -1.63
C ILE A 158 -6.14 -0.02 -1.09
N LEU A 159 -5.60 1.10 -0.63
CA LEU A 159 -6.35 2.24 -0.12
C LEU A 159 -6.36 3.38 -1.15
N TYR A 160 -7.35 4.25 -1.10
CA TYR A 160 -7.45 5.38 -2.01
C TYR A 160 -8.14 6.60 -1.42
N ARG A 161 -7.91 7.77 -2.02
CA ARG A 161 -8.61 9.04 -1.74
C ARG A 161 -8.94 9.75 -3.04
N GLY A 162 -10.02 10.54 -3.04
CA GLY A 162 -10.40 11.40 -4.16
C GLY A 162 -11.45 10.74 -5.06
N PRO A 163 -11.66 11.27 -6.28
CA PRO A 163 -12.77 10.89 -7.15
C PRO A 163 -12.52 9.54 -7.85
N ILE A 164 -12.36 8.47 -7.07
CA ILE A 164 -12.07 7.12 -7.53
C ILE A 164 -13.26 6.20 -7.25
N THR A 165 -13.59 5.35 -8.21
CA THR A 165 -14.51 4.21 -8.02
C THR A 165 -13.80 2.91 -8.33
N VAL A 166 -14.11 1.85 -7.57
CA VAL A 166 -13.48 0.54 -7.72
C VAL A 166 -14.48 -0.46 -8.30
N SER A 167 -14.23 -0.96 -9.50
CA SER A 167 -15.15 -1.91 -10.16
C SER A 167 -14.87 -3.36 -9.80
N HIS A 168 -13.62 -3.69 -9.47
CA HIS A 168 -13.21 -5.06 -9.15
C HIS A 168 -12.00 -5.02 -8.20
N CYS A 169 -12.01 -5.86 -7.18
CA CYS A 169 -10.86 -6.16 -6.35
C CYS A 169 -10.72 -7.68 -6.19
N GLU A 170 -9.52 -8.20 -6.36
CA GLU A 170 -9.24 -9.62 -6.49
C GLU A 170 -7.95 -9.99 -5.76
N THR A 171 -8.02 -11.04 -4.95
CA THR A 171 -6.83 -11.73 -4.42
C THR A 171 -6.44 -12.83 -5.42
N ILE A 172 -5.26 -12.74 -6.02
CA ILE A 172 -4.82 -13.64 -7.09
C ILE A 172 -4.19 -14.91 -6.49
N LEU A 173 -4.90 -16.04 -6.60
CA LEU A 173 -4.51 -17.34 -6.03
C LEU A 173 -3.69 -18.23 -6.99
N TYR A 174 -2.96 -17.60 -7.92
CA TYR A 174 -2.19 -18.32 -8.94
C TYR A 174 -1.09 -19.19 -8.30
N ASN A 175 -0.97 -20.42 -8.79
CA ASN A 175 0.10 -21.35 -8.41
C ASN A 175 0.49 -22.23 -9.59
N GLU A 176 1.72 -22.74 -9.55
CA GLU A 176 2.21 -23.78 -10.46
C GLU A 176 2.52 -25.04 -9.66
N ASN A 177 1.77 -26.11 -9.91
CA ASN A 177 1.94 -27.40 -9.22
C ASN A 177 1.93 -27.28 -7.68
N GLY A 178 1.05 -26.43 -7.14
CA GLY A 178 0.93 -26.18 -5.70
C GLY A 178 2.02 -25.28 -5.13
N ARG A 179 2.90 -24.70 -5.96
CA ARG A 179 3.89 -23.70 -5.54
C ARG A 179 3.39 -22.30 -5.85
N TYR A 180 3.40 -21.45 -4.84
CA TYR A 180 3.01 -20.05 -4.95
C TYR A 180 4.24 -19.18 -5.22
N PRO A 181 4.12 -18.14 -6.09
CA PRO A 181 5.26 -17.25 -6.40
C PRO A 181 5.81 -16.47 -5.20
N SER A 182 4.99 -16.26 -4.17
CA SER A 182 5.31 -15.55 -2.92
C SER A 182 4.52 -16.16 -1.77
N ASP A 183 4.95 -15.89 -0.55
CA ASP A 183 4.20 -16.09 0.68
C ASP A 183 2.99 -15.16 0.84
N HIS A 184 2.88 -14.14 -0.02
CA HIS A 184 1.70 -13.31 -0.16
C HIS A 184 1.03 -13.55 -1.52
N PHE A 185 -0.30 -13.47 -1.53
CA PHE A 185 -1.09 -13.42 -2.76
C PHE A 185 -1.18 -11.97 -3.24
N PRO A 186 -0.90 -11.68 -4.52
CA PRO A 186 -1.07 -10.34 -5.07
C PRO A 186 -2.53 -9.89 -4.97
N ILE A 187 -2.75 -8.62 -4.61
CA ILE A 187 -4.05 -7.98 -4.75
C ILE A 187 -4.07 -7.15 -6.02
N ARG A 188 -5.13 -7.33 -6.81
CA ARG A 188 -5.42 -6.55 -8.00
C ARG A 188 -6.69 -5.74 -7.77
N ALA A 189 -6.68 -4.48 -8.20
CA ALA A 189 -7.87 -3.66 -8.24
C ALA A 189 -7.99 -2.96 -9.60
N VAL A 190 -9.23 -2.77 -10.06
CA VAL A 190 -9.57 -1.96 -11.23
C VAL A 190 -10.21 -0.67 -10.72
N LEU A 191 -9.46 0.43 -10.81
CA LEU A 191 -9.85 1.74 -10.32
C LEU A 191 -10.17 2.66 -11.52
N HIS A 192 -11.22 3.45 -11.39
CA HIS A 192 -11.62 4.46 -12.35
C HIS A 192 -11.49 5.83 -11.71
N ILE A 193 -10.58 6.64 -12.23
CA ILE A 193 -10.36 8.02 -11.81
C ILE A 193 -11.30 8.90 -12.64
N LYS A 194 -12.12 9.71 -11.98
CA LYS A 194 -13.05 10.65 -12.64
C LYS A 194 -12.41 12.01 -12.84
#